data_AF-A0A938YMC7-F1
#
_entry.id   AF-A0A938YMC7-F1
#
_cell.length_a   1.000
_cell.length_b   1.000
_cell.length_c   1.000
_cell.angle_alpha   90.00
_cell.angle_beta   90.00
_cell.angle_gamma   90.00
#
_symmetry.space_group_name_H-M   'P 1'
#
loop_
_entity.id
_entity.type
_entity.pdbx_description
1 polymer ?
#
loop_
_entity_poly.entity_id
_entity_poly.type
_entity_poly.pdbx_seq_one_letter_code
_entity_poly.pdbx_strand_id
1 'polypeptide(L)'
;MIYALIGFVIMFGVLVGIGINQPRGTSMKTWCYGYLAIALIFDALVVVGLIYQYDFLVQLLLGLSAGAATGLAIHVAHHITEEDEHGHNGEDKEKKPAMFGF
;
A
#
# COMPACT_ATOMS: atom_id res chain seq x y z
N MET A 1 11.31 16.12 11.82
CA MET A 1 10.62 14.87 12.23
C MET A 1 9.09 14.97 12.17
N ILE A 2 8.49 16.12 12.50
CA ILE A 2 7.02 16.28 12.44
C ILE A 2 6.42 15.98 11.06
N TYR A 3 7.12 16.35 9.98
CA TYR A 3 6.69 16.08 8.61
C TYR A 3 6.70 14.60 8.24
N ALA A 4 7.59 13.80 8.86
CA ALA A 4 7.57 12.35 8.72
C ALA A 4 6.35 11.75 9.43
N LEU A 5 5.99 12.24 10.61
CA LEU A 5 4.78 11.80 11.30
C LEU A 5 3.51 12.17 10.51
N ILE A 6 3.46 13.38 9.95
CA ILE A 6 2.36 13.81 9.08
C ILE A 6 2.26 12.91 7.84
N GLY A 7 3.38 12.68 7.15
CA GLY A 7 3.42 11.77 6.00
C GLY A 7 2.95 10.36 6.36
N PHE A 8 3.40 9.84 7.51
CA PHE A 8 2.96 8.54 8.01
C PHE A 8 1.46 8.47 8.20
N VAL A 9 0.86 9.42 8.95
CA VAL A 9 -0.58 9.41 9.24
C VAL A 9 -1.40 9.55 7.96
N ILE A 10 -0.96 10.38 7.00
CA ILE A 10 -1.63 10.53 5.71
C ILE A 10 -1.63 9.21 4.94
N MET A 11 -0.46 8.62 4.70
CA MET A 11 -0.39 7.40 3.89
C MET A 11 -1.07 6.23 4.58
N PHE A 12 -0.84 6.06 5.89
CA PHE A 12 -1.47 5.02 6.67
C PHE A 12 -3.00 5.17 6.65
N GLY A 13 -3.51 6.37 6.89
CA GLY A 13 -4.94 6.66 6.83
C GLY A 13 -5.55 6.42 5.44
N VAL A 14 -4.84 6.76 4.36
CA VAL A 14 -5.27 6.48 2.99
C VAL A 14 -5.36 4.98 2.72
N LEU A 15 -4.36 4.19 3.11
CA LEU A 15 -4.38 2.74 2.91
C LEU A 15 -5.48 2.06 3.72
N VAL A 16 -5.67 2.46 4.98
CA VAL A 16 -6.75 1.97 5.84
C VAL A 16 -8.13 2.37 5.30
N GLY A 17 -8.27 3.61 4.82
CA GLY A 17 -9.57 4.16 4.38
C GLY A 17 -10.01 3.70 2.99
N ILE A 18 -9.09 3.60 2.03
CA ILE A 18 -9.40 3.20 0.65
C ILE A 18 -9.44 1.67 0.52
N GLY A 19 -8.61 0.96 1.29
CA GLY A 19 -8.42 -0.49 1.19
C GLY A 19 -7.48 -0.87 0.04
N ILE A 20 -6.70 -1.94 0.25
CA ILE A 20 -5.63 -2.37 -0.68
C ILE A 20 -6.15 -3.29 -1.81
N ASN A 21 -7.39 -3.81 -1.74
CA ASN A 21 -7.70 -5.10 -2.39
C ASN A 21 -8.71 -5.12 -3.56
N GLN A 22 -9.06 -4.03 -4.25
CA GLN A 22 -9.69 -4.21 -5.58
C GLN A 22 -9.78 -2.93 -6.40
N PRO A 23 -9.57 -3.00 -7.73
CA PRO A 23 -9.89 -1.88 -8.62
C PRO A 23 -11.41 -1.59 -8.57
N ARG A 24 -11.80 -0.57 -7.81
CA ARG A 24 -13.18 -0.08 -7.79
C ARG A 24 -13.46 0.67 -9.10
N GLY A 25 -14.02 -0.04 -10.08
CA GLY A 25 -14.51 0.55 -11.33
C GLY A 25 -13.47 0.78 -12.41
N THR A 26 -12.28 0.17 -12.32
CA THR A 26 -11.23 0.23 -13.37
C THR A 26 -10.70 -1.16 -13.72
N SER A 27 -10.02 -1.30 -14.87
CA SER A 27 -9.36 -2.56 -15.22
C SER A 27 -8.11 -2.78 -14.37
N MET A 28 -7.81 -4.04 -14.03
CA MET A 28 -6.58 -4.43 -13.31
C MET A 28 -5.31 -3.86 -13.96
N LYS A 29 -5.29 -3.79 -15.30
CA LYS A 29 -4.17 -3.21 -16.05
C LYS A 29 -4.01 -1.71 -15.76
N THR A 30 -5.09 -0.94 -15.83
CA THR A 30 -5.09 0.50 -15.54
C THR A 30 -4.70 0.78 -14.09
N TRP A 31 -5.18 -0.05 -13.16
CA TRP A 31 -4.86 0.05 -11.75
C TRP A 31 -3.37 -0.19 -11.51
N CYS A 32 -2.79 -1.25 -12.09
CA CYS A 32 -1.36 -1.55 -12.04
C CYS A 32 -0.50 -0.42 -12.65
N TYR A 33 -0.84 0.08 -13.85
CA TYR A 33 -0.14 1.21 -14.45
C TYR A 33 -0.23 2.48 -13.59
N GLY A 34 -1.34 2.69 -12.89
CA GLY A 34 -1.51 3.78 -11.94
C GLY A 34 -0.52 3.69 -10.78
N TYR A 35 -0.44 2.53 -10.11
CA TYR A 35 0.54 2.32 -9.03
C TYR A 35 1.98 2.41 -9.52
N LEU A 36 2.28 1.87 -10.70
CA LEU A 36 3.61 1.98 -11.31
C LEU A 36 4.00 3.45 -11.53
N ALA A 37 3.10 4.25 -12.08
CA ALA A 37 3.35 5.68 -12.29
C ALA A 37 3.58 6.42 -10.97
N ILE A 38 2.77 6.13 -9.93
CA ILE A 38 2.92 6.73 -8.60
C ILE A 38 4.27 6.32 -7.97
N ALA A 39 4.67 5.05 -8.08
CA ALA A 39 5.95 4.56 -7.58
C ALA A 39 7.12 5.29 -8.25
N LEU A 40 7.11 5.41 -9.58
CA LEU A 40 8.16 6.12 -10.31
C LEU A 40 8.26 7.60 -9.93
N ILE A 41 7.12 8.27 -9.74
CA ILE A 41 7.09 9.66 -9.28
C ILE A 41 7.65 9.78 -7.86
N PHE A 42 7.26 8.88 -6.97
CA PHE A 42 7.77 8.85 -5.60
C PHE A 42 9.30 8.68 -5.58
N ASP A 43 9.83 7.72 -6.35
CA ASP A 43 11.27 7.47 -6.45
C ASP A 43 12.02 8.70 -6.99
N ALA A 44 11.48 9.34 -8.04
CA ALA A 44 12.06 10.57 -8.57
C ALA A 44 12.08 11.70 -7.52
N LEU A 45 11.00 11.86 -6.76
CA LEU A 45 10.92 12.85 -5.67
C LEU A 45 11.90 12.55 -4.54
N VAL A 46 12.13 11.26 -4.22
CA VAL A 46 13.15 10.84 -3.25
C VAL A 46 14.53 11.24 -3.75
N VAL A 47 14.87 10.92 -5.00
CA VAL A 47 16.16 11.28 -5.60
C VAL A 47 16.37 12.81 -5.58
N VAL A 48 15.36 13.58 -5.96
CA VAL A 48 15.41 15.06 -5.92
C VAL A 48 15.59 15.55 -4.49
N GLY A 49 14.82 15.04 -3.53
CA GLY A 49 14.93 15.40 -2.12
C GLY A 49 16.32 15.15 -1.56
N LEU A 50 16.94 14.03 -1.94
CA LEU A 50 18.29 13.67 -1.52
C LEU A 50 19.38 14.50 -2.21
N ILE A 51 19.28 14.75 -3.52
CA ILE A 51 20.30 15.54 -4.25
C ILE A 51 20.33 16.99 -3.75
N TYR A 52 19.15 17.60 -3.61
CA TYR A 52 19.03 19.00 -3.23
C TYR A 52 18.94 19.22 -1.72
N GLN A 53 19.04 18.14 -0.93
CA GLN A 53 19.00 18.16 0.54
C GLN A 53 17.75 18.89 1.08
N TYR A 54 16.59 18.62 0.47
CA TYR A 54 15.33 19.20 0.91
C TYR A 54 14.79 18.45 2.13
N ASP A 55 15.22 18.87 3.33
CA ASP A 55 14.87 18.23 4.61
C ASP A 55 13.37 17.98 4.79
N PHE A 56 12.52 18.96 4.44
CA PHE A 56 11.08 18.81 4.52
C PHE A 56 10.57 17.69 3.60
N LEU A 57 11.03 17.67 2.36
CA LEU A 57 10.60 16.70 1.35
C LEU A 57 11.06 15.29 1.74
N VAL A 58 12.32 15.14 2.16
CA VAL A 58 12.87 13.85 2.62
C VAL A 58 12.09 13.33 3.82
N GLN A 59 11.80 14.18 4.80
CA GLN A 59 11.02 13.78 5.98
C GLN A 59 9.60 13.35 5.59
N LEU A 60 8.92 14.10 4.72
CA LEU A 60 7.56 13.77 4.29
C LEU A 60 7.54 12.44 3.52
N LEU A 61 8.47 12.24 2.58
CA LEU A 61 8.59 10.99 1.80
C LEU A 61 8.91 9.79 2.70
N LEU A 62 9.81 9.96 3.67
CA LEU A 62 10.11 8.94 4.67
C LEU A 62 8.85 8.54 5.46
N GLY A 63 8.07 9.53 5.88
CA GLY A 63 6.79 9.32 6.54
C GLY A 63 5.80 8.53 5.69
N LEU A 64 5.58 8.97 4.45
CA LEU A 64 4.70 8.28 3.50
C LEU A 64 5.14 6.82 3.30
N SER A 65 6.44 6.58 3.12
CA SER A 65 7.00 5.22 2.97
C SER A 65 6.73 4.35 4.21
N ALA A 66 6.98 4.88 5.42
CA ALA A 66 6.70 4.16 6.66
C ALA A 66 5.21 3.83 6.83
N GLY A 67 4.32 4.77 6.48
CA GLY A 67 2.87 4.56 6.50
C GLY A 67 2.42 3.50 5.48
N ALA A 68 3.03 3.52 4.29
CA ALA A 68 2.78 2.52 3.26
C ALA A 68 3.20 1.11 3.70
N ALA A 69 4.42 0.96 4.20
CA ALA A 69 4.95 -0.31 4.69
C ALA A 69 4.11 -0.87 5.84
N THR A 70 3.69 -0.02 6.77
CA THR A 70 2.85 -0.42 7.91
C THR A 70 1.46 -0.84 7.44
N GLY A 71 0.83 -0.06 6.56
CA GLY A 71 -0.49 -0.39 6.01
C GLY A 71 -0.48 -1.72 5.24
N LEU A 72 0.56 -1.97 4.43
CA LEU A 72 0.74 -3.25 3.73
C LEU A 72 0.95 -4.41 4.69
N ALA A 73 1.79 -4.24 5.72
CA ALA A 73 2.03 -5.29 6.71
C ALA A 73 0.74 -5.68 7.47
N ILE A 74 -0.07 -4.70 7.87
CA ILE A 74 -1.37 -4.95 8.52
C ILE A 74 -2.33 -5.64 7.54
N HIS A 75 -2.39 -5.21 6.28
CA HIS A 75 -3.23 -5.84 5.28
C HIS A 75 -2.87 -7.31 5.05
N VAL A 76 -1.57 -7.62 4.96
CA VAL A 76 -1.08 -9.01 4.84
C VAL A 76 -1.41 -9.82 6.09
N ALA A 77 -1.21 -9.26 7.29
CA ALA A 77 -1.55 -9.94 8.54
C ALA A 77 -3.05 -10.24 8.67
N HIS A 78 -3.91 -9.31 8.23
CA HIS A 78 -5.35 -9.51 8.17
C HIS A 78 -5.71 -10.64 7.19
N HIS A 79 -5.10 -10.63 6.00
CA HIS A 79 -5.34 -11.67 4.99
C HIS A 79 -4.94 -13.07 5.48
N ILE A 80 -3.79 -13.22 6.16
CA ILE A 80 -3.36 -14.50 6.74
C ILE A 80 -4.35 -14.99 7.79
N THR A 81 -4.82 -14.09 8.66
CA THR A 81 -5.81 -14.43 9.70
C THR A 81 -7.14 -14.88 9.07
N GLU A 82 -7.60 -14.20 8.02
CA GLU A 82 -8.82 -14.58 7.28
C GLU A 82 -8.66 -15.94 6.59
N GLU A 83 -7.48 -16.25 6.04
CA GLU A 83 -7.19 -17.57 5.46
C GLU A 83 -7.16 -18.68 6.52
N ASP A 84 -6.56 -18.44 7.69
CA ASP A 84 -6.49 -19.39 8.80
C ASP A 84 -7.87 -19.66 9.42
N GLU A 85 -8.73 -18.64 9.56
CA GLU A 85 -10.09 -18.80 10.09
C GLU A 85 -11.02 -19.56 9.12
N HIS A 86 -10.84 -19.42 7.81
CA HIS A 86 -11.60 -20.18 6.81
C HIS A 86 -11.11 -21.63 6.63
N GLY A 87 -9.92 -21.99 7.12
CA GLY A 87 -9.38 -23.36 7.08
C GLY A 87 -9.89 -24.30 8.19
N HIS A 88 -10.57 -23.77 9.21
CA HIS A 88 -10.93 -24.54 10.41
C HIS A 88 -12.42 -24.87 10.57
N ASN A 89 -13.27 -24.51 9.60
CA ASN A 89 -14.70 -24.76 9.67
C ASN A 89 -15.29 -25.16 8.31
N GLY A 90 -15.31 -26.46 8.05
CA GLY A 90 -16.27 -27.07 7.12
C GLY A 90 -15.75 -27.35 5.71
N GLU A 91 -15.88 -28.60 5.33
CA GLU A 91 -15.85 -29.09 3.96
C GLU A 91 -16.78 -28.28 3.03
N ASP A 92 -16.30 -28.08 1.80
CA ASP A 92 -17.09 -27.91 0.57
C ASP A 92 -17.82 -26.57 0.33
N LYS A 93 -17.18 -25.63 -0.38
CA LYS A 93 -17.53 -25.23 -1.77
C LYS A 93 -16.91 -23.89 -2.20
N GLU A 94 -16.58 -23.88 -3.50
CA GLU A 94 -16.32 -22.72 -4.36
C GLU A 94 -14.93 -22.07 -4.31
N LYS A 95 -14.12 -22.47 -5.31
CA LYS A 95 -12.95 -21.72 -5.80
C LYS A 95 -13.34 -20.27 -6.07
N LYS A 96 -12.91 -19.34 -5.21
CA LYS A 96 -12.82 -17.92 -5.56
C LYS A 96 -11.44 -17.66 -6.18
N PRO A 97 -11.37 -16.87 -7.26
CA PRO A 97 -10.17 -16.80 -8.08
C PRO A 97 -9.05 -16.18 -7.28
N ALA A 98 -7.90 -16.86 -7.24
CA ALA A 98 -6.65 -16.30 -6.78
C ALA A 98 -6.40 -14.99 -7.54
N MET A 99 -6.53 -13.85 -6.85
CA MET A 99 -6.23 -12.52 -7.40
C MET A 99 -4.81 -12.08 -6.98
N PHE A 100 -3.86 -13.01 -7.09
CA PHE A 100 -2.43 -12.71 -7.16
C PHE A 100 -1.83 -13.57 -8.27
N GLY A 101 -2.08 -13.15 -9.51
CA GLY A 101 -1.32 -13.57 -10.67
C GLY A 101 -0.71 -12.31 -11.29
N PHE A 102 0.62 -12.27 -11.35
CA PHE A 102 1.34 -11.35 -12.24
C PHE A 102 0.84 -11.50 -13.68
#